data_AF-A0A968UFZ0-F1
#
_entry.id   AF-A0A968UFZ0-F1
#
_cell.length_a   1.000
_cell.length_b   1.000
_cell.length_c   1.000
_cell.angle_alpha   90.00
_cell.angle_beta   90.00
_cell.angle_gamma   90.00
#
_symmetry.space_group_name_H-M   'P 1'
#
loop_
_entity.id
_entity.type
_entity.pdbx_description
1 polymer ?
#
loop_
_entity_poly.entity_id
_entity_poly.type
_entity_poly.pdbx_seq_one_letter_code
_entity_poly.pdbx_strand_id
1 'polypeptide(L)'
;MEYPAQLTPEDWEAIADGYWRDEEHRKAADAYIFASSIPRNLYRAARGFHRNGNLDTARGAYQRLLREYHDSQEAGQALIHLASISSGDEAVVYLQKAIAKFPEVAPEAYRSKAIIHERFSKYDAANDARQKLLTKYSDSSSAGEYRWQKAQELAVNGNQQDAWQWMQPVVKSDQEQEFAAKALYSTGKWARQLNHSEAATTTFQKVIKLYPQSYWAWRSAVMLGWDVGDFNQLRPLSPTLDLGKTYSPLPMGSATLQELYLLGQYHDAWLMLQSEIERPQQTSVNEQFTEGVLLLELGQYSQGMQQIWDLTKRETPQELEEWRVLRQSKTYWQALFPFPYETQILDNAQQQQINSLLVISVMRKESTFNPTIDSTVGAVGLMQVVPPLLSG
;
A
#
# COMPACT_ATOMS: atom_id res chain seq x y z
N MET A 1 29.13 -7.77 8.59
CA MET A 1 29.30 -8.98 7.77
C MET A 1 30.75 -9.40 7.83
N GLU A 2 31.03 -10.69 8.05
CA GLU A 2 32.40 -11.18 8.30
C GLU A 2 33.27 -11.30 7.03
N TYR A 3 32.72 -11.32 5.80
CA TYR A 3 33.52 -11.44 4.56
C TYR A 3 32.95 -10.67 3.35
N PRO A 4 32.87 -9.32 3.39
CA PRO A 4 32.27 -8.53 2.29
C PRO A 4 33.04 -8.62 0.96
N ALA A 5 34.31 -9.04 0.98
CA ALA A 5 35.16 -9.16 -0.21
C ALA A 5 34.88 -10.40 -1.08
N GLN A 6 34.03 -11.33 -0.64
CA GLN A 6 33.68 -12.56 -1.37
C GLN A 6 32.34 -12.48 -2.10
N LEU A 7 31.57 -11.41 -1.90
CA LEU A 7 30.24 -11.26 -2.45
C LEU A 7 30.28 -10.74 -3.89
N THR A 8 29.53 -11.40 -4.77
CA THR A 8 29.31 -10.96 -6.16
C THR A 8 28.35 -9.76 -6.20
N PRO A 9 28.29 -9.00 -7.32
CA PRO A 9 27.27 -7.97 -7.50
C PRO A 9 25.84 -8.49 -7.34
N GLU A 10 25.58 -9.75 -7.74
CA GLU A 10 24.29 -10.42 -7.58
C GLU A 10 23.99 -10.73 -6.10
N ASP A 11 25.00 -11.14 -5.32
CA ASP A 11 24.83 -11.35 -3.87
C ASP A 11 24.52 -10.03 -3.16
N TRP A 12 25.20 -8.95 -3.55
CA TRP A 12 24.93 -7.62 -3.01
C TRP A 12 23.54 -7.11 -3.38
N GLU A 13 23.08 -7.38 -4.61
CA GLU A 13 21.71 -7.06 -5.03
C GLU A 13 20.68 -7.80 -4.18
N ALA A 14 20.88 -9.10 -3.95
CA ALA A 14 19.99 -9.90 -3.11
C ALA A 14 19.92 -9.37 -1.66
N ILE A 15 21.07 -9.06 -1.06
CA ILE A 15 21.14 -8.46 0.28
C ILE A 15 20.43 -7.12 0.31
N ALA A 16 20.66 -6.27 -0.70
CA ALA A 16 20.06 -4.95 -0.81
C ALA A 16 18.54 -5.04 -0.97
N ASP A 17 18.03 -5.96 -1.79
CA ASP A 17 16.60 -6.24 -1.96
C ASP A 17 15.98 -6.74 -0.65
N GLY A 18 16.69 -7.54 0.14
CA GLY A 18 16.27 -7.95 1.49
C GLY A 18 16.08 -6.74 2.40
N TYR A 19 17.11 -5.91 2.56
CA TYR A 19 17.02 -4.68 3.35
C TYR A 19 15.97 -3.69 2.82
N TRP A 20 15.75 -3.64 1.50
CA TRP A 20 14.72 -2.77 0.91
C TRP A 20 13.31 -3.22 1.32
N ARG A 21 13.05 -4.54 1.30
CA ARG A 21 11.79 -5.15 1.73
C ARG A 21 11.52 -4.91 3.22
N ASP A 22 12.56 -5.00 4.05
CA ASP A 22 12.49 -4.75 5.49
C ASP A 22 12.46 -3.26 5.88
N GLU A 23 12.37 -2.37 4.89
CA GLU A 23 12.37 -0.91 5.06
C GLU A 23 13.64 -0.36 5.74
N GLU A 24 14.71 -1.16 5.76
CA GLU A 24 16.05 -0.83 6.21
C GLU A 24 16.80 0.00 5.14
N HIS A 25 16.19 1.13 4.75
CA HIS A 25 16.58 1.91 3.58
C HIS A 25 18.05 2.34 3.53
N ARG A 26 18.69 2.56 4.68
CA ARG A 26 20.11 2.87 4.75
C ARG A 26 20.97 1.67 4.37
N LYS A 27 20.72 0.52 5.00
CA LYS A 27 21.46 -0.72 4.71
C LYS A 27 21.25 -1.16 3.27
N ALA A 28 20.02 -1.03 2.77
CA ALA A 28 19.69 -1.28 1.37
C ALA A 28 20.52 -0.39 0.44
N ALA A 29 20.57 0.93 0.70
CA ALA A 29 21.34 1.86 -0.11
C ALA A 29 22.84 1.56 -0.12
N ASP A 30 23.41 1.27 1.06
CA ASP A 30 24.82 0.91 1.19
C ASP A 30 25.14 -0.39 0.44
N ALA A 31 24.23 -1.37 0.43
CA ALA A 31 24.39 -2.62 -0.31
C ALA A 31 24.23 -2.43 -1.83
N TYR A 32 23.25 -1.65 -2.30
CA TYR A 32 23.05 -1.38 -3.74
C TYR A 32 24.24 -0.68 -4.40
N ILE A 33 25.11 0.00 -3.63
CA ILE A 33 26.35 0.59 -4.17
C ILE A 33 27.27 -0.47 -4.78
N PHE A 34 27.28 -1.68 -4.21
CA PHE A 34 28.12 -2.80 -4.63
C PHE A 34 27.41 -3.76 -5.61
N ALA A 35 26.10 -3.57 -5.80
CA ALA A 35 25.31 -4.34 -6.75
C ALA A 35 25.59 -3.94 -8.21
N SER A 36 25.03 -4.72 -9.15
CA SER A 36 25.10 -4.42 -10.58
C SER A 36 24.60 -3.00 -10.87
N SER A 37 25.39 -2.25 -11.65
CA SER A 37 25.03 -0.89 -12.07
C SER A 37 23.94 -0.98 -13.14
N ILE A 38 22.70 -0.99 -12.70
CA ILE A 38 21.51 -0.94 -13.54
C ILE A 38 20.59 0.19 -13.04
N PRO A 39 19.70 0.74 -13.89
CA PRO A 39 18.85 1.87 -13.52
C PRO A 39 18.11 1.70 -12.18
N ARG A 40 17.47 0.54 -11.99
CA ARG A 40 16.74 0.19 -10.76
C ARG A 40 17.61 0.26 -9.50
N ASN A 41 18.79 -0.36 -9.52
CA ASN A 41 19.67 -0.44 -8.35
C ASN A 41 20.24 0.95 -8.00
N LEU A 42 20.66 1.73 -9.00
CA LEU A 42 21.11 3.10 -8.78
C LEU A 42 19.99 3.99 -8.23
N TYR A 43 18.78 3.83 -8.74
CA TYR A 43 17.61 4.53 -8.22
C TYR A 43 17.30 4.16 -6.78
N ARG A 44 17.29 2.86 -6.45
CA ARG A 44 17.04 2.38 -5.08
C ARG A 44 18.15 2.79 -4.11
N ALA A 45 19.40 2.81 -4.54
CA ALA A 45 20.51 3.38 -3.75
C ALA A 45 20.24 4.85 -3.41
N ALA A 46 19.94 5.66 -4.43
CA ALA A 46 19.64 7.08 -4.24
C ALA A 46 18.40 7.30 -3.36
N ARG A 47 17.34 6.53 -3.58
CA ARG A 47 16.09 6.61 -2.82
C ARG A 47 16.26 6.14 -1.38
N GLY A 48 17.09 5.13 -1.12
CA GLY A 48 17.38 4.67 0.22
C GLY A 48 18.14 5.73 1.05
N PHE A 49 19.14 6.41 0.46
CA PHE A 49 19.78 7.57 1.10
C PHE A 49 18.81 8.73 1.32
N HIS A 50 17.95 9.00 0.35
CA HIS A 50 16.92 10.04 0.44
C HIS A 50 15.97 9.76 1.62
N ARG A 51 15.41 8.55 1.71
CA ARG A 51 14.46 8.17 2.77
C ARG A 51 15.08 8.17 4.17
N ASN A 52 16.37 7.88 4.28
CA ASN A 52 17.10 7.94 5.55
C ASN A 52 17.52 9.37 5.95
N GLY A 53 17.41 10.35 5.05
CA GLY A 53 17.74 11.76 5.32
C GLY A 53 19.17 12.18 4.93
N ASN A 54 19.97 11.29 4.34
CA ASN A 54 21.29 11.65 3.80
C ASN A 54 21.14 12.26 2.40
N LEU A 55 20.65 13.51 2.36
CA LEU A 55 20.23 14.18 1.14
C LEU A 55 21.38 14.49 0.17
N ASP A 56 22.58 14.77 0.67
CA ASP A 56 23.73 15.06 -0.19
C ASP A 56 24.21 13.81 -0.93
N THR A 57 24.27 12.66 -0.24
CA THR A 57 24.60 11.38 -0.87
C THR A 57 23.50 10.97 -1.85
N ALA A 58 22.24 11.18 -1.48
CA ALA A 58 21.10 10.93 -2.36
C ALA A 58 21.19 11.78 -3.65
N ARG A 59 21.49 13.08 -3.52
CA ARG A 59 21.67 13.99 -4.67
C ARG A 59 22.74 13.46 -5.62
N GLY A 60 23.92 13.10 -5.08
CA GLY A 60 25.01 12.53 -5.89
C GLY A 60 24.61 11.23 -6.60
N ALA A 61 23.90 10.34 -5.91
CA ALA A 61 23.43 9.08 -6.47
C ALA A 61 22.36 9.26 -7.57
N TYR A 62 21.38 10.16 -7.37
CA TYR A 62 20.42 10.50 -8.44
C TYR A 62 21.13 11.13 -9.65
N GLN A 63 22.08 12.03 -9.42
CA GLN A 63 22.87 12.63 -10.50
C GLN A 63 23.72 11.61 -11.26
N ARG A 64 24.21 10.57 -10.58
CA ARG A 64 24.88 9.43 -11.23
C ARG A 64 23.93 8.66 -12.12
N LEU A 65 22.73 8.30 -11.64
CA LEU A 65 21.69 7.66 -12.43
C LEU A 65 21.35 8.48 -13.68
N LEU A 66 21.15 9.79 -13.55
CA LEU A 66 20.87 10.67 -14.69
C LEU A 66 22.02 10.78 -15.70
N ARG A 67 23.26 10.48 -15.31
CA ARG A 67 24.42 10.53 -16.19
C ARG A 67 24.61 9.22 -16.96
N GLU A 68 24.43 8.10 -16.27
CA GLU A 68 24.65 6.77 -16.83
C GLU A 68 23.41 6.26 -17.59
N TYR A 69 22.21 6.56 -17.10
CA TYR A 69 20.95 6.03 -17.63
C TYR A 69 19.92 7.15 -17.85
N HIS A 70 20.35 8.21 -18.54
CA HIS A 70 19.55 9.42 -18.77
C HIS A 70 18.19 9.21 -19.46
N ASP A 71 17.96 8.07 -20.11
CA ASP A 71 16.70 7.71 -20.81
C ASP A 71 15.84 6.69 -20.04
N SER A 72 16.31 6.16 -18.90
CA SER A 72 15.56 5.14 -18.18
C SER A 72 14.31 5.71 -17.50
N GLN A 73 13.32 4.86 -17.24
CA GLN A 73 12.12 5.26 -16.50
C GLN A 73 12.46 5.81 -15.11
N GLU A 74 13.47 5.24 -14.44
CA GLU A 74 13.94 5.69 -13.14
C GLU A 74 14.57 7.09 -13.19
N ALA A 75 15.12 7.51 -14.32
CA ALA A 75 15.65 8.86 -14.49
C ALA A 75 14.53 9.92 -14.37
N GLY A 76 13.32 9.62 -14.87
CA GLY A 76 12.15 10.47 -14.69
C GLY A 76 11.83 10.68 -13.19
N GLN A 77 11.76 9.59 -12.44
CA GLN A 77 11.53 9.63 -10.98
C GLN A 77 12.69 10.31 -10.23
N ALA A 78 13.93 10.07 -10.63
CA ALA A 78 15.10 10.72 -10.05
C ALA A 78 15.05 12.25 -10.18
N LEU A 79 14.53 12.78 -11.30
CA LEU A 79 14.33 14.22 -11.48
C LEU A 79 13.29 14.79 -10.51
N ILE A 80 12.19 14.06 -10.26
CA ILE A 80 11.19 14.46 -9.25
C ILE A 80 11.83 14.54 -7.86
N HIS A 81 12.56 13.49 -7.46
CA HIS A 81 13.20 13.44 -6.14
C HIS A 81 14.33 14.45 -5.99
N LEU A 82 15.12 14.70 -7.04
CA LEU A 82 16.11 15.78 -7.05
C LEU A 82 15.44 17.13 -6.83
N ALA A 83 14.29 17.38 -7.48
CA ALA A 83 13.55 18.61 -7.28
C ALA A 83 13.05 18.78 -5.84
N SER A 84 12.60 17.71 -5.18
CA SER A 84 12.08 17.79 -3.81
C SER A 84 13.18 18.08 -2.76
N ILE A 85 14.43 17.77 -3.06
CA ILE A 85 15.61 18.04 -2.22
C ILE A 85 16.46 19.23 -2.72
N SER A 86 15.98 19.92 -3.75
CA SER A 86 16.56 21.15 -4.30
C SER A 86 15.69 22.36 -3.92
N SER A 87 16.17 23.57 -4.19
CA SER A 87 15.44 24.79 -3.84
C SER A 87 15.23 25.71 -5.04
N GLY A 88 14.18 26.55 -4.97
CA GLY A 88 13.94 27.62 -5.93
C GLY A 88 13.95 27.15 -7.39
N ASP A 89 14.76 27.82 -8.19
CA ASP A 89 14.80 27.61 -9.64
C ASP A 89 15.50 26.31 -10.05
N GLU A 90 16.45 25.80 -9.25
CA GLU A 90 17.10 24.50 -9.50
C GLU A 90 16.08 23.36 -9.51
N ALA A 91 15.19 23.34 -8.51
CA ALA A 91 14.12 22.36 -8.43
C ALA A 91 13.20 22.44 -9.66
N VAL A 92 12.86 23.66 -10.11
CA VAL A 92 12.03 23.87 -11.30
C VAL A 92 12.72 23.36 -12.56
N VAL A 93 14.04 23.51 -12.69
CA VAL A 93 14.81 22.98 -13.84
C VAL A 93 14.73 21.46 -13.90
N TYR A 94 14.86 20.76 -12.77
CA TYR A 94 14.70 19.31 -12.74
C TYR A 94 13.29 18.88 -13.16
N LEU A 95 12.26 19.56 -12.66
CA LEU A 95 10.86 19.27 -13.04
C LEU A 95 10.57 19.57 -14.51
N GLN A 96 11.17 20.61 -15.09
CA GLN A 96 11.05 20.89 -16.52
C GLN A 96 11.66 19.79 -17.38
N LYS A 97 12.83 19.25 -16.98
CA LYS A 97 13.44 18.09 -17.64
C LYS A 97 12.54 16.86 -17.54
N ALA A 98 11.93 16.63 -16.37
CA ALA A 98 10.99 15.53 -16.16
C ALA A 98 9.79 15.64 -17.10
N ILE A 99 9.14 16.80 -17.14
CA ILE A 99 7.99 17.10 -18.02
C ILE A 99 8.33 16.92 -19.50
N ALA A 100 9.52 17.34 -19.92
CA ALA A 100 9.90 17.34 -21.33
C ALA A 100 10.21 15.93 -21.86
N LYS A 101 10.71 15.03 -21.01
CA LYS A 101 11.29 13.76 -21.45
C LYS A 101 10.51 12.52 -20.99
N PHE A 102 9.76 12.63 -19.88
CA PHE A 102 9.15 11.49 -19.19
C PHE A 102 7.65 11.74 -18.98
N PRO A 103 6.80 11.40 -19.98
CA PRO A 103 5.35 11.64 -19.91
C PRO A 103 4.66 10.99 -18.70
N GLU A 104 5.19 9.87 -18.21
CA GLU A 104 4.67 9.10 -17.09
C GLU A 104 4.81 9.82 -15.74
N VAL A 105 5.86 10.64 -15.55
CA VAL A 105 6.05 11.45 -14.33
C VAL A 105 5.63 12.91 -14.50
N ALA A 106 5.28 13.32 -15.72
CA ALA A 106 4.89 14.69 -16.02
C ALA A 106 3.74 15.23 -15.14
N PRO A 107 2.67 14.46 -14.81
CA PRO A 107 1.62 14.94 -13.91
C PRO A 107 2.15 15.32 -12.52
N GLU A 108 2.98 14.46 -11.93
CA GLU A 108 3.61 14.69 -10.63
C GLU A 108 4.57 15.87 -10.70
N ALA A 109 5.30 16.01 -11.81
CA ALA A 109 6.20 17.12 -12.05
C ALA A 109 5.45 18.47 -12.10
N TYR A 110 4.32 18.55 -12.82
CA TYR A 110 3.51 19.77 -12.87
C TYR A 110 2.96 20.15 -11.50
N ARG A 111 2.46 19.16 -10.73
CA ARG A 111 1.97 19.39 -9.36
C ARG A 111 3.08 19.91 -8.46
N SER A 112 4.24 19.26 -8.46
CA SER A 112 5.41 19.68 -7.69
C SER A 112 5.89 21.08 -8.09
N LYS A 113 5.88 21.40 -9.39
CA LYS A 113 6.26 22.72 -9.92
C LYS A 113 5.32 23.80 -9.40
N ALA A 114 4.02 23.52 -9.34
CA ALA A 114 3.04 24.44 -8.78
C ALA A 114 3.28 24.72 -7.29
N ILE A 115 3.53 23.67 -6.49
CA ILE A 115 3.82 23.78 -5.06
C ILE A 115 5.08 24.61 -4.81
N ILE A 116 6.15 24.38 -5.59
CA ILE A 116 7.39 25.14 -5.49
C ILE A 116 7.14 26.61 -5.85
N HIS A 117 6.48 26.89 -6.98
CA HIS A 117 6.18 28.28 -7.38
C HIS A 117 5.34 29.01 -6.32
N GLU A 118 4.33 28.36 -5.74
CA GLU A 118 3.51 28.94 -4.68
C GLU A 118 4.33 29.24 -3.41
N ARG A 119 5.22 28.32 -3.00
CA ARG A 119 6.12 28.52 -1.85
C ARG A 119 7.00 29.76 -2.01
N PHE A 120 7.40 30.08 -3.24
CA PHE A 120 8.20 31.27 -3.57
C PHE A 120 7.35 32.46 -4.07
N SER A 121 6.05 32.48 -3.77
CA SER A 121 5.11 33.56 -4.12
C SER A 121 5.01 33.87 -5.63
N LYS A 122 5.40 32.92 -6.50
CA LYS A 122 5.27 33.00 -7.97
C LYS A 122 3.88 32.49 -8.38
N TYR A 123 2.81 33.17 -7.98
CA TYR A 123 1.43 32.68 -8.10
C TYR A 123 0.98 32.42 -9.54
N ASP A 124 1.34 33.28 -10.50
CA ASP A 124 0.99 33.08 -11.92
C ASP A 124 1.61 31.81 -12.49
N ALA A 125 2.89 31.56 -12.18
CA ALA A 125 3.59 30.35 -12.61
C ALA A 125 3.04 29.09 -11.93
N ALA A 126 2.61 29.20 -10.67
CA ALA A 126 1.92 28.11 -9.98
C ALA A 126 0.58 27.77 -10.65
N ASN A 127 -0.19 28.79 -11.02
CA ASN A 127 -1.47 28.64 -11.70
C ASN A 127 -1.33 28.07 -13.12
N ASP A 128 -0.33 28.51 -13.89
CA ASP A 128 0.01 27.93 -15.20
C ASP A 128 0.31 26.42 -15.07
N ALA A 129 1.10 26.03 -14.07
CA ALA A 129 1.44 24.63 -13.83
C ALA A 129 0.20 23.79 -13.48
N ARG A 130 -0.69 24.30 -12.61
CA ARG A 130 -1.97 23.66 -12.25
C ARG A 130 -2.90 23.55 -13.46
N GLN A 131 -2.99 24.58 -14.28
CA GLN A 131 -3.82 24.56 -15.48
C GLN A 131 -3.31 23.50 -16.48
N LYS A 132 -2.00 23.41 -16.69
CA LYS A 132 -1.39 22.37 -17.53
C LYS A 132 -1.65 20.96 -16.99
N LEU A 133 -1.54 20.77 -15.67
CA LEU A 133 -1.89 19.52 -15.01
C LEU A 133 -3.35 19.14 -15.28
N LEU A 134 -4.29 20.05 -15.03
CA LEU A 134 -5.72 19.79 -15.15
C LEU A 134 -6.21 19.63 -16.60
N THR A 135 -5.52 20.24 -17.57
CA THR A 135 -5.92 20.20 -18.99
C THR A 135 -5.27 19.05 -19.75
N LYS A 136 -3.98 18.77 -19.51
CA LYS A 136 -3.24 17.71 -20.22
C LYS A 136 -3.29 16.35 -19.53
N TYR A 137 -3.47 16.34 -18.20
CA TYR A 137 -3.40 15.13 -17.39
C TYR A 137 -4.59 15.07 -16.42
N SER A 138 -5.78 15.43 -16.91
CA SER A 138 -6.99 15.55 -16.10
C SER A 138 -7.32 14.31 -15.29
N ASP A 139 -6.96 13.12 -15.78
CA ASP A 139 -7.35 11.85 -15.17
C ASP A 139 -6.25 11.26 -14.28
N SER A 140 -5.08 11.91 -14.22
CA SER A 140 -3.95 11.47 -13.39
C SER A 140 -4.22 11.57 -11.89
N SER A 141 -3.54 10.73 -11.10
CA SER A 141 -3.58 10.80 -9.63
C SER A 141 -3.20 12.21 -9.13
N SER A 142 -2.15 12.82 -9.70
CA SER A 142 -1.72 14.18 -9.33
C SER A 142 -2.80 15.25 -9.56
N ALA A 143 -3.55 15.16 -10.65
CA ALA A 143 -4.68 16.05 -10.90
C ALA A 143 -5.81 15.80 -9.88
N GLY A 144 -6.08 14.53 -9.57
CA GLY A 144 -7.04 14.13 -8.54
C GLY A 144 -6.68 14.66 -7.15
N GLU A 145 -5.43 14.51 -6.72
CA GLU A 145 -4.94 15.02 -5.44
C GLU A 145 -5.06 16.54 -5.36
N TYR A 146 -4.72 17.26 -6.43
CA TYR A 146 -4.87 18.71 -6.47
C TYR A 146 -6.34 19.14 -6.34
N ARG A 147 -7.26 18.46 -7.04
CA ARG A 147 -8.70 18.70 -6.90
C ARG A 147 -9.18 18.42 -5.49
N TRP A 148 -8.73 17.33 -4.88
CA TRP A 148 -9.06 16.98 -3.50
C TRP A 148 -8.56 18.02 -2.50
N GLN A 149 -7.33 18.51 -2.67
CA GLN A 149 -6.80 19.59 -1.83
C GLN A 149 -7.67 20.85 -1.96
N LYS A 150 -7.97 21.29 -3.20
CA LYS A 150 -8.79 22.49 -3.43
C LYS A 150 -10.22 22.33 -2.90
N ALA A 151 -10.81 21.16 -3.07
CA ALA A 151 -12.14 20.86 -2.55
C ALA A 151 -12.18 20.91 -1.01
N GLN A 152 -11.15 20.40 -0.33
CA GLN A 152 -11.04 20.52 1.13
C GLN A 152 -10.95 21.99 1.57
N GLU A 153 -10.11 22.79 0.91
CA GLU A 153 -9.98 24.23 1.20
C GLU A 153 -11.34 24.95 1.05
N LEU A 154 -12.07 24.68 -0.04
CA LEU A 154 -13.40 25.24 -0.28
C LEU A 154 -14.42 24.81 0.78
N ALA A 155 -14.45 23.52 1.13
CA ALA A 155 -15.39 22.99 2.09
C ALA A 155 -15.15 23.53 3.51
N VAL A 156 -13.89 23.70 3.92
CA VAL A 156 -13.53 24.33 5.21
C VAL A 156 -13.99 25.78 5.26
N ASN A 157 -13.93 26.49 4.13
CA ASN A 157 -14.44 27.86 3.99
C ASN A 157 -15.97 27.94 3.81
N GLY A 158 -16.70 26.84 4.02
CA GLY A 158 -18.16 26.79 3.92
C GLY A 158 -18.70 26.64 2.50
N ASN A 159 -17.86 26.65 1.48
CA ASN A 159 -18.26 26.51 0.09
C ASN A 159 -18.29 25.03 -0.35
N GLN A 160 -19.27 24.30 0.19
CA GLN A 160 -19.43 22.86 -0.08
C GLN A 160 -19.89 22.58 -1.52
N GLN A 161 -20.63 23.52 -2.13
CA GLN A 161 -21.10 23.38 -3.51
C GLN A 161 -19.91 23.31 -4.48
N ASP A 162 -18.99 24.26 -4.38
CA ASP A 162 -17.81 24.28 -5.24
C ASP A 162 -16.87 23.12 -4.92
N ALA A 163 -16.73 22.76 -3.64
CA ALA A 163 -15.95 21.58 -3.24
C ALA A 163 -16.46 20.30 -3.90
N TRP A 164 -17.79 20.11 -3.92
CA TRP A 164 -18.43 18.98 -4.59
C TRP A 164 -18.23 19.03 -6.11
N GLN A 165 -18.32 20.21 -6.73
CA GLN A 165 -18.08 20.39 -8.18
C GLN A 165 -16.64 20.07 -8.57
N TRP A 166 -15.66 20.54 -7.80
CA TRP A 166 -14.23 20.27 -8.01
C TRP A 166 -13.90 18.78 -7.99
N MET A 167 -14.67 17.98 -7.24
CA MET A 167 -14.47 16.53 -7.14
C MET A 167 -15.15 15.71 -8.24
N GLN A 168 -16.01 16.30 -9.08
CA GLN A 168 -16.74 15.55 -10.11
C GLN A 168 -15.85 14.75 -11.08
N PRO A 169 -14.70 15.27 -11.55
CA PRO A 169 -13.80 14.47 -12.38
C PRO A 169 -13.26 13.21 -11.65
N VAL A 170 -13.00 13.30 -10.35
CA VAL A 170 -12.55 12.15 -9.54
C VAL A 170 -13.69 11.16 -9.34
N VAL A 171 -14.92 11.64 -9.11
CA VAL A 171 -16.12 10.79 -9.01
C VAL A 171 -16.39 10.03 -10.32
N LYS A 172 -16.10 10.63 -11.48
CA LYS A 172 -16.28 10.00 -12.79
C LYS A 172 -15.20 8.97 -13.13
N SER A 173 -13.97 9.13 -12.62
CA SER A 173 -12.87 8.20 -12.89
C SER A 173 -13.04 6.88 -12.14
N ASP A 174 -12.82 5.75 -12.80
CA ASP A 174 -12.80 4.42 -12.18
C ASP A 174 -11.39 3.95 -11.78
N GLN A 175 -10.38 4.82 -11.93
CA GLN A 175 -9.01 4.48 -11.54
C GLN A 175 -8.88 4.44 -10.00
N GLU A 176 -8.34 3.34 -9.49
CA GLU A 176 -7.96 3.24 -8.07
C GLU A 176 -6.81 4.23 -7.76
N GLN A 177 -7.00 5.08 -6.77
CA GLN A 177 -6.04 6.10 -6.34
C GLN A 177 -5.98 6.11 -4.81
N GLU A 178 -4.77 6.24 -4.25
CA GLU A 178 -4.52 6.09 -2.81
C GLU A 178 -5.36 7.04 -1.94
N PHE A 179 -5.50 8.31 -2.35
CA PHE A 179 -6.27 9.31 -1.62
C PHE A 179 -7.80 9.19 -1.81
N ALA A 180 -8.25 8.48 -2.85
CA ALA A 180 -9.59 8.64 -3.38
C ALA A 180 -10.68 8.04 -2.48
N ALA A 181 -10.40 6.99 -1.70
CA ALA A 181 -11.38 6.41 -0.78
C ALA A 181 -11.95 7.45 0.21
N LYS A 182 -11.06 8.22 0.85
CA LYS A 182 -11.44 9.32 1.77
C LYS A 182 -12.11 10.47 1.04
N ALA A 183 -11.56 10.83 -0.12
CA ALA A 183 -12.02 11.97 -0.91
C ALA A 183 -13.43 11.76 -1.45
N LEU A 184 -13.72 10.57 -2.00
CA LEU A 184 -15.03 10.17 -2.49
C LEU A 184 -16.04 10.08 -1.35
N TYR A 185 -15.71 9.45 -0.21
CA TYR A 185 -16.59 9.45 0.95
C TYR A 185 -16.96 10.88 1.42
N SER A 186 -15.97 11.77 1.48
CA SER A 186 -16.19 13.17 1.85
C SER A 186 -17.06 13.90 0.81
N THR A 187 -16.85 13.62 -0.48
CA THR A 187 -17.66 14.16 -1.58
C THR A 187 -19.11 13.69 -1.49
N GLY A 188 -19.35 12.41 -1.18
CA GLY A 188 -20.68 11.86 -0.95
C GLY A 188 -21.38 12.51 0.25
N LYS A 189 -20.65 12.80 1.32
CA LYS A 189 -21.18 13.58 2.45
C LYS A 189 -21.59 15.00 2.05
N TRP A 190 -20.75 15.71 1.29
CA TRP A 190 -21.11 17.06 0.80
C TRP A 190 -22.34 17.00 -0.10
N ALA A 191 -22.41 16.04 -1.03
CA ALA A 191 -23.58 15.82 -1.87
C ALA A 191 -24.85 15.64 -1.04
N ARG A 192 -24.81 14.82 0.02
CA ARG A 192 -25.94 14.60 0.93
C ARG A 192 -26.36 15.88 1.66
N GLN A 193 -25.40 16.68 2.14
CA GLN A 193 -25.68 17.96 2.81
C GLN A 193 -26.28 19.01 1.86
N LEU A 194 -25.93 18.95 0.58
CA LEU A 194 -26.47 19.79 -0.49
C LEU A 194 -27.80 19.27 -1.06
N ASN A 195 -28.43 18.25 -0.45
CA ASN A 195 -29.65 17.58 -0.92
C ASN A 195 -29.52 16.88 -2.29
N HIS A 196 -28.30 16.55 -2.72
CA HIS A 196 -28.03 15.72 -3.89
C HIS A 196 -27.99 14.23 -3.50
N SER A 197 -29.11 13.69 -3.03
CA SER A 197 -29.20 12.34 -2.46
C SER A 197 -28.76 11.23 -3.42
N GLU A 198 -29.14 11.31 -4.70
CA GLU A 198 -28.73 10.32 -5.72
C GLU A 198 -27.22 10.34 -5.94
N ALA A 199 -26.63 11.53 -6.10
CA ALA A 199 -25.19 11.68 -6.26
C ALA A 199 -24.42 11.18 -5.02
N ALA A 200 -24.94 11.42 -3.81
CA ALA A 200 -24.38 10.89 -2.58
C ALA A 200 -24.37 9.35 -2.58
N THR A 201 -25.50 8.73 -2.88
CA THR A 201 -25.66 7.27 -2.96
C THR A 201 -24.69 6.66 -3.96
N THR A 202 -24.64 7.18 -5.18
CA THR A 202 -23.73 6.71 -6.23
C THR A 202 -22.27 6.83 -5.79
N THR A 203 -21.91 7.93 -5.14
CA THR A 203 -20.54 8.15 -4.65
C THR A 203 -20.18 7.16 -3.54
N PHE A 204 -21.08 6.92 -2.58
CA PHE A 204 -20.85 5.93 -1.52
C PHE A 204 -20.73 4.50 -2.05
N GLN A 205 -21.59 4.11 -2.99
CA GLN A 205 -21.50 2.81 -3.66
C GLN A 205 -20.17 2.64 -4.40
N LYS A 206 -19.68 3.71 -5.02
CA LYS A 206 -18.37 3.71 -5.69
C LYS A 206 -17.21 3.49 -4.71
N VAL A 207 -17.25 4.08 -3.52
CA VAL A 207 -16.24 3.80 -2.48
C VAL A 207 -16.22 2.32 -2.11
N ILE A 208 -17.40 1.71 -1.94
CA ILE A 208 -17.51 0.28 -1.61
C ILE A 208 -16.99 -0.58 -2.77
N LYS A 209 -17.32 -0.24 -4.02
CA LYS A 209 -16.89 -1.01 -5.20
C LYS A 209 -15.38 -0.97 -5.40
N LEU A 210 -14.76 0.21 -5.33
CA LEU A 210 -13.33 0.39 -5.64
C LEU A 210 -12.42 0.15 -4.44
N TYR A 211 -12.90 0.41 -3.22
CA TYR A 211 -12.09 0.34 -2.00
C TYR A 211 -12.78 -0.47 -0.89
N PRO A 212 -13.27 -1.69 -1.17
CA PRO A 212 -14.15 -2.45 -0.26
C PRO A 212 -13.56 -2.67 1.14
N GLN A 213 -12.23 -2.75 1.23
CA GLN A 213 -11.50 -3.00 2.49
C GLN A 213 -11.10 -1.73 3.24
N SER A 214 -11.42 -0.55 2.71
CA SER A 214 -11.07 0.70 3.36
C SER A 214 -12.06 1.02 4.49
N TYR A 215 -11.56 1.70 5.52
CA TYR A 215 -12.41 2.32 6.54
C TYR A 215 -13.54 3.17 5.91
N TRP A 216 -13.25 3.82 4.77
CA TRP A 216 -14.21 4.67 4.07
C TRP A 216 -15.31 3.88 3.35
N ALA A 217 -15.06 2.63 2.95
CA ALA A 217 -16.10 1.74 2.43
C ALA A 217 -17.09 1.34 3.52
N TRP A 218 -16.61 0.94 4.70
CA TRP A 218 -17.49 0.69 5.85
C TRP A 218 -18.31 1.94 6.22
N ARG A 219 -17.67 3.12 6.31
CA ARG A 219 -18.38 4.38 6.54
C ARG A 219 -19.40 4.72 5.45
N SER A 220 -19.12 4.37 4.20
CA SER A 220 -20.04 4.56 3.08
C SER A 220 -21.23 3.60 3.17
N ALA A 221 -21.00 2.34 3.54
CA ALA A 221 -22.06 1.36 3.78
C ALA A 221 -22.99 1.79 4.92
N VAL A 222 -22.45 2.34 6.02
CA VAL A 222 -23.25 2.96 7.09
C VAL A 222 -24.09 4.12 6.55
N MET A 223 -23.52 5.00 5.71
CA MET A 223 -24.27 6.12 5.11
C MET A 223 -25.41 5.66 4.19
N LEU A 224 -25.26 4.50 3.56
CA LEU A 224 -26.26 3.84 2.71
C LEU A 224 -27.29 3.02 3.50
N GLY A 225 -27.13 2.89 4.83
CA GLY A 225 -28.04 2.12 5.68
C GLY A 225 -27.87 0.61 5.56
N TRP A 226 -26.71 0.12 5.15
CA TRP A 226 -26.41 -1.31 5.16
C TRP A 226 -26.28 -1.82 6.58
N ASP A 227 -26.66 -3.09 6.81
CA ASP A 227 -26.54 -3.74 8.12
C ASP A 227 -25.10 -4.22 8.38
N VAL A 228 -24.19 -3.24 8.54
CA VAL A 228 -22.76 -3.45 8.80
C VAL A 228 -22.34 -2.89 10.17
N GLY A 229 -23.31 -2.44 10.96
CA GLY A 229 -23.11 -1.74 12.23
C GLY A 229 -22.47 -0.36 12.07
N ASP A 230 -22.78 0.54 13.00
CA ASP A 230 -22.07 1.81 13.19
C ASP A 230 -21.25 1.79 14.49
N PHE A 231 -20.67 2.92 14.91
CA PHE A 231 -19.89 2.98 16.15
C PHE A 231 -20.67 2.61 17.43
N ASN A 232 -22.00 2.67 17.40
CA ASN A 232 -22.85 2.35 18.54
C ASN A 232 -23.41 0.92 18.45
N GLN A 233 -23.60 0.40 17.24
CA GLN A 233 -24.28 -0.87 16.97
C GLN A 233 -23.32 -2.02 16.64
N LEU A 234 -22.07 -1.74 16.27
CA LEU A 234 -21.13 -2.77 15.82
C LEU A 234 -20.83 -3.82 16.89
N ARG A 235 -20.73 -3.40 18.17
CA ARG A 235 -20.37 -4.28 19.28
C ARG A 235 -21.38 -5.42 19.51
N PRO A 236 -22.70 -5.17 19.62
CA PRO A 236 -23.69 -6.23 19.78
C PRO A 236 -24.08 -6.94 18.46
N LEU A 237 -23.59 -6.49 17.31
CA LEU A 237 -23.94 -7.10 16.02
C LEU A 237 -23.35 -8.52 15.90
N SER A 238 -24.18 -9.50 15.54
CA SER A 238 -23.76 -10.89 15.39
C SER A 238 -24.06 -11.38 13.97
N PRO A 239 -23.18 -11.14 13.00
CA PRO A 239 -23.38 -11.59 11.63
C PRO A 239 -23.24 -13.12 11.52
N THR A 240 -24.00 -13.73 10.61
CA THR A 240 -23.80 -15.13 10.23
C THR A 240 -22.49 -15.26 9.46
N LEU A 241 -21.57 -16.10 9.95
CA LEU A 241 -20.27 -16.33 9.32
C LEU A 241 -20.26 -17.68 8.60
N ASP A 242 -19.83 -17.67 7.34
CA ASP A 242 -19.43 -18.88 6.61
C ASP A 242 -17.92 -19.04 6.71
N LEU A 243 -17.49 -19.93 7.63
CA LEU A 243 -16.09 -20.22 7.91
C LEU A 243 -15.62 -21.52 7.22
N GLY A 244 -16.42 -22.06 6.29
CA GLY A 244 -16.03 -23.24 5.53
C GLY A 244 -14.72 -23.03 4.76
N LYS A 245 -13.69 -23.83 5.07
CA LYS A 245 -12.45 -23.85 4.28
C LYS A 245 -12.75 -24.44 2.89
N THR A 246 -12.61 -23.62 1.85
CA THR A 246 -12.62 -24.08 0.46
C THR A 246 -11.21 -23.99 -0.09
N TYR A 247 -10.57 -25.14 -0.32
CA TYR A 247 -9.24 -25.15 -0.93
C TYR A 247 -9.35 -24.81 -2.41
N SER A 248 -8.61 -23.77 -2.82
CA SER A 248 -8.36 -23.46 -4.22
C SER A 248 -6.91 -23.84 -4.53
N PRO A 249 -6.60 -24.34 -5.74
CA PRO A 249 -5.23 -24.59 -6.16
C PRO A 249 -4.35 -23.34 -5.97
N LEU A 250 -3.08 -23.57 -5.62
CA LEU A 250 -2.08 -22.51 -5.54
C LEU A 250 -1.82 -21.96 -6.95
N PRO A 251 -1.50 -20.65 -7.10
CA PRO A 251 -1.33 -20.03 -8.42
C PRO A 251 -0.07 -20.51 -9.18
N MET A 252 0.77 -21.34 -8.53
CA MET A 252 1.99 -21.91 -9.08
C MET A 252 2.26 -23.28 -8.45
N GLY A 253 3.18 -24.03 -9.06
CA GLY A 253 3.83 -25.20 -8.47
C GLY A 253 3.52 -26.51 -9.16
N SER A 254 4.36 -27.51 -8.88
CA SER A 254 4.18 -28.84 -9.47
C SER A 254 2.86 -29.49 -9.04
N ALA A 255 2.44 -30.52 -9.78
CA ALA A 255 1.29 -31.33 -9.39
C ALA A 255 1.47 -31.93 -7.97
N THR A 256 2.70 -32.26 -7.59
CA THR A 256 3.04 -32.76 -6.26
C THR A 256 2.85 -31.69 -5.18
N LEU A 257 3.29 -30.45 -5.42
CA LEU A 257 3.04 -29.33 -4.51
C LEU A 257 1.53 -29.16 -4.28
N GLN A 258 0.75 -29.14 -5.37
CA GLN A 258 -0.70 -28.98 -5.31
C GLN A 258 -1.36 -30.09 -4.50
N GLU A 259 -0.95 -31.34 -4.72
CA GLU A 259 -1.46 -32.50 -3.98
C GLU A 259 -1.14 -32.41 -2.49
N LEU A 260 0.12 -32.13 -2.12
CA LEU A 260 0.52 -31.98 -0.72
C LEU A 260 -0.28 -30.89 -0.01
N TYR A 261 -0.46 -29.73 -0.65
CA TYR A 261 -1.26 -28.64 -0.12
C TYR A 261 -2.74 -29.03 0.07
N LEU A 262 -3.36 -29.65 -0.94
CA LEU A 262 -4.77 -30.07 -0.88
C LEU A 262 -5.02 -31.19 0.14
N LEU A 263 -4.02 -32.03 0.42
CA LEU A 263 -4.07 -33.07 1.46
C LEU A 263 -3.79 -32.53 2.87
N GLY A 264 -3.48 -31.23 3.02
CA GLY A 264 -3.15 -30.62 4.30
C GLY A 264 -1.74 -30.94 4.81
N GLN A 265 -0.86 -31.48 3.96
CA GLN A 265 0.54 -31.77 4.29
C GLN A 265 1.40 -30.51 4.13
N TYR A 266 1.11 -29.47 4.91
CA TYR A 266 1.66 -28.13 4.70
C TYR A 266 3.17 -28.03 4.91
N HIS A 267 3.75 -28.85 5.79
CA HIS A 267 5.20 -28.87 6.00
C HIS A 267 5.92 -29.42 4.76
N ASP A 268 5.42 -30.53 4.20
CA ASP A 268 6.00 -31.13 2.99
C ASP A 268 5.74 -30.26 1.77
N ALA A 269 4.57 -29.63 1.67
CA ALA A 269 4.27 -28.64 0.64
C ALA A 269 5.23 -27.44 0.72
N TRP A 270 5.55 -26.97 1.93
CA TRP A 270 6.54 -25.90 2.12
C TRP A 270 7.93 -26.31 1.64
N LEU A 271 8.40 -27.49 2.01
CA LEU A 271 9.70 -27.99 1.56
C LEU A 271 9.75 -28.17 0.04
N MET A 272 8.67 -28.68 -0.56
CA MET A 272 8.53 -28.79 -2.01
C MET A 272 8.60 -27.43 -2.69
N LEU A 273 7.85 -26.44 -2.22
CA LEU A 273 7.87 -25.07 -2.75
C LEU A 273 9.28 -24.48 -2.71
N GLN A 274 9.97 -24.59 -1.58
CA GLN A 274 11.32 -24.06 -1.43
C GLN A 274 12.32 -24.74 -2.36
N SER A 275 12.07 -25.99 -2.78
CA SER A 275 12.89 -26.68 -3.79
C SER A 275 12.55 -26.27 -5.24
N GLU A 276 11.34 -25.77 -5.48
CA GLU A 276 10.88 -25.31 -6.80
C GLU A 276 11.26 -23.84 -7.09
N ILE A 277 11.47 -23.02 -6.04
CA ILE A 277 11.88 -21.62 -6.19
C ILE A 277 13.38 -21.56 -6.53
N GLU A 278 13.69 -21.22 -7.79
CA GLU A 278 15.07 -21.12 -8.26
C GLU A 278 15.81 -19.90 -7.66
N ARG A 279 15.09 -18.81 -7.40
CA ARG A 279 15.66 -17.53 -6.94
C ARG A 279 14.89 -16.98 -5.74
N PRO A 280 15.13 -17.48 -4.52
CA PRO A 280 14.40 -17.05 -3.31
C PRO A 280 14.53 -15.55 -3.00
N GLN A 281 15.57 -14.90 -3.53
CA GLN A 281 15.79 -13.48 -3.33
C GLN A 281 14.94 -12.60 -4.27
N GLN A 282 14.40 -13.17 -5.34
CA GLN A 282 13.64 -12.48 -6.38
C GLN A 282 12.38 -13.26 -6.73
N THR A 283 11.58 -13.60 -5.72
CA THR A 283 10.31 -14.30 -5.90
C THR A 283 9.36 -13.52 -6.80
N SER A 284 8.74 -14.21 -7.76
CA SER A 284 7.58 -13.73 -8.51
C SER A 284 6.38 -13.46 -7.60
N VAL A 285 5.34 -12.83 -8.14
CA VAL A 285 4.08 -12.57 -7.42
C VAL A 285 3.44 -13.86 -6.94
N ASN A 286 3.41 -14.89 -7.79
CA ASN A 286 2.77 -16.16 -7.47
C ASN A 286 3.58 -16.99 -6.46
N GLU A 287 4.91 -16.96 -6.53
CA GLU A 287 5.78 -17.61 -5.54
C GLU A 287 5.60 -16.97 -4.17
N GLN A 288 5.72 -15.64 -4.07
CA GLN A 288 5.55 -14.92 -2.80
C GLN A 288 4.15 -15.14 -2.20
N PHE A 289 3.10 -15.14 -3.04
CA PHE A 289 1.75 -15.45 -2.57
C PHE A 289 1.64 -16.88 -2.03
N THR A 290 2.18 -17.85 -2.76
CA THR A 290 2.15 -19.26 -2.37
C THR A 290 2.92 -19.51 -1.07
N GLU A 291 4.09 -18.89 -0.90
CA GLU A 291 4.82 -18.88 0.37
C GLU A 291 3.97 -18.29 1.50
N GLY A 292 3.35 -17.13 1.25
CA GLY A 292 2.46 -16.47 2.20
C GLY A 292 1.32 -17.38 2.66
N VAL A 293 0.64 -18.06 1.72
CA VAL A 293 -0.44 -19.01 2.02
C VAL A 293 0.06 -20.18 2.88
N LEU A 294 1.18 -20.80 2.51
CA LEU A 294 1.72 -21.93 3.29
C LEU A 294 2.16 -21.50 4.69
N LEU A 295 2.73 -20.31 4.86
CA LEU A 295 3.06 -19.74 6.17
C LEU A 295 1.80 -19.61 7.05
N LEU A 296 0.66 -19.18 6.49
CA LEU A 296 -0.60 -19.11 7.24
C LEU A 296 -1.07 -20.50 7.68
N GLU A 297 -1.01 -21.50 6.80
CA GLU A 297 -1.42 -22.87 7.13
C GLU A 297 -0.47 -23.55 8.13
N LEU A 298 0.80 -23.12 8.18
CA LEU A 298 1.78 -23.50 9.21
C LEU A 298 1.63 -22.72 10.53
N GLY A 299 0.64 -21.82 10.63
CA GLY A 299 0.38 -21.01 11.83
C GLY A 299 1.29 -19.78 11.98
N GLN A 300 2.12 -19.47 10.99
CA GLN A 300 2.98 -18.28 10.96
C GLN A 300 2.22 -17.06 10.42
N TYR A 301 1.13 -16.70 11.11
CA TYR A 301 0.15 -15.74 10.61
C TYR A 301 0.73 -14.37 10.28
N SER A 302 1.57 -13.80 11.16
CA SER A 302 2.20 -12.50 10.94
C SER A 302 3.01 -12.48 9.65
N GLN A 303 3.88 -13.48 9.46
CA GLN A 303 4.76 -13.55 8.30
C GLN A 303 3.97 -13.81 7.02
N GLY A 304 3.03 -14.77 7.05
CA GLY A 304 2.20 -15.09 5.89
C GLY A 304 1.35 -13.90 5.43
N MET A 305 0.71 -13.18 6.35
CA MET A 305 -0.06 -11.96 6.01
C MET A 305 0.84 -10.85 5.47
N GLN A 306 2.05 -10.68 6.04
CA GLN A 306 3.00 -9.68 5.57
C GLN A 306 3.47 -9.98 4.14
N GLN A 307 3.83 -11.23 3.84
CA GLN A 307 4.21 -11.66 2.48
C GLN A 307 3.14 -11.31 1.46
N ILE A 308 1.87 -11.58 1.78
CA ILE A 308 0.75 -11.28 0.89
C ILE A 308 0.50 -9.77 0.79
N TRP A 309 0.58 -9.04 1.91
CA TRP A 309 0.40 -7.59 1.93
C TRP A 309 1.48 -6.87 1.11
N ASP A 310 2.74 -7.31 1.20
CA ASP A 310 3.87 -6.70 0.53
C ASP A 310 3.82 -6.88 -1.01
N LEU A 311 2.94 -7.72 -1.55
CA LEU A 311 2.61 -7.73 -2.99
C LEU A 311 2.06 -6.37 -3.46
N THR A 312 1.46 -5.57 -2.57
CA THR A 312 1.05 -4.20 -2.87
C THR A 312 2.23 -3.26 -3.19
N LYS A 313 3.46 -3.65 -2.81
CA LYS A 313 4.70 -2.89 -2.99
C LYS A 313 5.43 -3.24 -4.29
N ARG A 314 4.85 -4.07 -5.17
CA ARG A 314 5.45 -4.40 -6.48
C ARG A 314 5.53 -3.16 -7.36
N GLU A 315 6.60 -3.08 -8.16
CA GLU A 315 6.97 -1.84 -8.86
C GLU A 315 6.87 -1.98 -10.38
N THR A 316 7.09 -3.18 -10.92
CA THR A 316 7.04 -3.35 -12.38
C THR A 316 5.60 -3.44 -12.88
N PRO A 317 5.29 -2.91 -14.08
CA PRO A 317 3.95 -3.01 -14.66
C PRO A 317 3.43 -4.45 -14.76
N GLN A 318 4.34 -5.41 -15.03
CA GLN A 318 4.01 -6.83 -15.12
C GLN A 318 3.59 -7.40 -13.76
N GLU A 319 4.41 -7.23 -12.73
CA GLU A 319 4.08 -7.74 -11.39
C GLU A 319 2.82 -7.08 -10.82
N LEU A 320 2.63 -5.79 -11.08
CA LEU A 320 1.42 -5.08 -10.68
C LEU A 320 0.18 -5.66 -11.35
N GLU A 321 0.28 -6.09 -12.61
CA GLU A 321 -0.84 -6.74 -13.30
C GLU A 321 -1.10 -8.14 -12.77
N GLU A 322 -0.06 -8.95 -12.56
CA GLU A 322 -0.18 -10.26 -11.92
C GLU A 322 -0.83 -10.16 -10.53
N TRP A 323 -0.40 -9.18 -9.72
CA TRP A 323 -0.98 -8.90 -8.42
C TRP A 323 -2.45 -8.47 -8.51
N ARG A 324 -2.82 -7.63 -9.50
CA ARG A 324 -4.23 -7.23 -9.72
C ARG A 324 -5.12 -8.42 -10.05
N VAL A 325 -4.65 -9.36 -10.89
CA VAL A 325 -5.38 -10.59 -11.21
C VAL A 325 -5.55 -11.43 -9.95
N LEU A 326 -4.48 -11.66 -9.21
CA LEU A 326 -4.50 -12.44 -7.96
C LEU A 326 -5.47 -11.83 -6.93
N ARG A 327 -5.48 -10.50 -6.78
CA ARG A 327 -6.36 -9.75 -5.87
C ARG A 327 -7.86 -9.89 -6.18
N GLN A 328 -8.23 -10.32 -7.39
CA GLN A 328 -9.63 -10.62 -7.73
C GLN A 328 -10.12 -11.95 -7.14
N SER A 329 -9.21 -12.83 -6.71
CA SER A 329 -9.57 -14.12 -6.14
C SER A 329 -10.10 -14.02 -4.70
N LYS A 330 -11.03 -14.91 -4.33
CA LYS A 330 -11.49 -15.07 -2.95
C LYS A 330 -10.33 -15.49 -2.03
N THR A 331 -9.46 -16.37 -2.53
CA THR A 331 -8.29 -16.91 -1.82
C THR A 331 -7.35 -15.80 -1.36
N TYR A 332 -7.07 -14.80 -2.20
CA TYR A 332 -6.22 -13.66 -1.82
C TYR A 332 -6.75 -12.95 -0.56
N TRP A 333 -8.05 -12.66 -0.53
CA TRP A 333 -8.65 -11.95 0.60
C TRP A 333 -8.81 -12.83 1.84
N GLN A 334 -9.14 -14.12 1.67
CA GLN A 334 -9.19 -15.06 2.80
C GLN A 334 -7.81 -15.27 3.43
N ALA A 335 -6.75 -15.34 2.62
CA ALA A 335 -5.38 -15.43 3.09
C ALA A 335 -4.94 -14.13 3.78
N LEU A 336 -5.33 -12.97 3.24
CA LEU A 336 -5.00 -11.70 3.87
C LEU A 336 -5.80 -11.46 5.15
N PHE A 337 -7.00 -12.02 5.30
CA PHE A 337 -7.89 -11.91 6.48
C PHE A 337 -8.27 -13.30 7.02
N PRO A 338 -7.29 -14.05 7.57
CA PRO A 338 -7.55 -15.41 8.07
C PRO A 338 -8.40 -15.37 9.34
N PHE A 339 -9.06 -16.49 9.66
CA PHE A 339 -9.86 -16.68 10.88
C PHE A 339 -9.29 -17.76 11.82
N PRO A 340 -8.09 -17.57 12.41
CA PRO A 340 -7.53 -18.53 13.35
C PRO A 340 -8.28 -18.51 14.69
N TYR A 341 -8.10 -19.57 15.49
CA TYR A 341 -8.76 -19.70 16.82
C TYR A 341 -10.28 -19.66 16.76
N GLU A 342 -10.87 -20.21 15.68
CA GLU A 342 -12.31 -20.11 15.38
C GLU A 342 -13.19 -20.45 16.58
N THR A 343 -13.00 -21.64 17.16
CA THR A 343 -13.79 -22.11 18.31
C THR A 343 -13.69 -21.15 19.49
N GLN A 344 -12.47 -20.75 19.85
CA GLN A 344 -12.25 -19.84 20.98
C GLN A 344 -12.88 -18.47 20.73
N ILE A 345 -12.76 -17.92 19.52
CA ILE A 345 -13.34 -16.62 19.19
C ILE A 345 -14.87 -16.71 19.25
N LEU A 346 -15.48 -17.70 18.59
CA LEU A 346 -16.93 -17.82 18.53
C LEU A 346 -17.55 -18.06 19.91
N ASP A 347 -16.99 -18.97 20.70
CA ASP A 347 -17.49 -19.30 22.03
C ASP A 347 -17.43 -18.09 22.97
N ASN A 348 -16.28 -17.39 23.01
CA ASN A 348 -16.12 -16.22 23.87
C ASN A 348 -16.95 -15.02 23.38
N ALA A 349 -17.02 -14.80 22.06
CA ALA A 349 -17.87 -13.77 21.46
C ALA A 349 -19.35 -13.97 21.83
N GLN A 350 -19.83 -15.21 21.74
CA GLN A 350 -21.19 -15.57 22.12
C GLN A 350 -21.45 -15.34 23.61
N GLN A 351 -20.55 -15.81 24.49
CA GLN A 351 -20.69 -15.65 25.94
C GLN A 351 -20.71 -14.18 26.37
N GLN A 352 -19.92 -13.34 25.71
CA GLN A 352 -19.80 -11.91 26.03
C GLN A 352 -20.78 -11.03 25.25
N GLN A 353 -21.57 -11.62 24.32
CA GLN A 353 -22.45 -10.89 23.40
C GLN A 353 -21.71 -9.79 22.62
N ILE A 354 -20.51 -10.14 22.13
CA ILE A 354 -19.66 -9.25 21.34
C ILE A 354 -19.56 -9.83 19.94
N ASN A 355 -19.56 -8.96 18.93
CA ASN A 355 -19.30 -9.30 17.54
C ASN A 355 -17.97 -10.06 17.37
N SER A 356 -18.02 -11.29 16.86
CA SER A 356 -16.82 -12.11 16.61
C SER A 356 -15.86 -11.48 15.59
N LEU A 357 -16.37 -10.73 14.61
CA LEU A 357 -15.53 -9.96 13.67
C LEU A 357 -14.79 -8.81 14.36
N LEU A 358 -15.35 -8.25 15.43
CA LEU A 358 -14.66 -7.24 16.23
C LEU A 358 -13.53 -7.87 17.06
N VAL A 359 -13.79 -9.03 17.67
CA VAL A 359 -12.79 -9.78 18.46
C VAL A 359 -11.57 -10.11 17.59
N ILE A 360 -11.80 -10.73 16.42
CA ILE A 360 -10.70 -11.08 15.52
C ILE A 360 -9.97 -9.86 14.96
N SER A 361 -10.67 -8.76 14.70
CA SER A 361 -10.05 -7.50 14.25
C SER A 361 -9.09 -6.93 15.29
N VAL A 362 -9.47 -6.99 16.57
CA VAL A 362 -8.57 -6.62 17.69
C VAL A 362 -7.37 -7.56 17.74
N MET A 363 -7.59 -8.88 17.70
CA MET A 363 -6.48 -9.85 17.73
C MET A 363 -5.49 -9.63 16.58
N ARG A 364 -5.99 -9.38 15.37
CA ARG A 364 -5.15 -9.05 14.22
C ARG A 364 -4.32 -7.78 14.48
N LYS A 365 -4.96 -6.73 14.98
CA LYS A 365 -4.31 -5.42 15.20
C LYS A 365 -3.26 -5.47 16.30
N GLU A 366 -3.53 -6.21 17.36
CA GLU A 366 -2.69 -6.25 18.57
C GLU A 366 -1.53 -7.24 18.46
N SER A 367 -1.75 -8.42 17.86
CA SER A 367 -0.74 -9.49 17.87
C SER A 367 -0.44 -10.08 16.51
N THR A 368 -1.21 -9.74 15.47
CA THR A 368 -1.22 -10.49 14.20
C THR A 368 -1.35 -12.00 14.40
N PHE A 369 -2.11 -12.38 15.44
CA PHE A 369 -2.37 -13.75 15.86
C PHE A 369 -1.17 -14.50 16.45
N ASN A 370 -0.14 -13.78 16.91
CA ASN A 370 0.98 -14.38 17.65
C ASN A 370 0.63 -14.50 19.15
N PRO A 371 0.47 -15.72 19.71
CA PRO A 371 0.07 -15.90 21.10
C PRO A 371 1.19 -15.58 22.11
N THR A 372 2.45 -15.44 21.67
CA THR A 372 3.61 -15.22 22.54
C THR A 372 4.21 -13.82 22.37
N ILE A 373 3.48 -12.88 21.77
CA ILE A 373 3.98 -11.52 21.58
C ILE A 373 3.85 -10.71 22.88
N ASP A 374 4.97 -10.08 23.27
CA ASP A 374 5.06 -9.17 24.39
C ASP A 374 5.30 -7.75 23.88
N SER A 375 4.53 -6.79 24.36
CA SER A 375 4.81 -5.37 24.09
C SER A 375 5.89 -4.82 25.00
N THR A 376 6.51 -3.71 24.57
CA THR A 376 7.48 -2.94 25.37
C THR A 376 6.94 -2.45 26.72
N VAL A 377 5.61 -2.40 26.87
CA VAL A 377 4.90 -1.96 28.09
C VAL A 377 4.29 -3.11 28.89
N GLY A 378 4.59 -4.37 28.55
CA GLY A 378 4.22 -5.55 29.34
C GLY A 378 2.83 -6.13 29.06
N ALA A 379 2.17 -5.71 27.98
CA ALA A 379 0.96 -6.37 27.49
C ALA A 379 1.31 -7.69 26.78
N VAL A 380 0.51 -8.74 26.97
CA VAL A 380 0.85 -10.12 26.56
C VAL A 380 -0.26 -10.75 25.73
N GLY A 381 0.14 -11.57 24.76
CA GLY A 381 -0.72 -12.53 24.06
C GLY A 381 -1.59 -11.95 22.95
N LEU A 382 -2.57 -12.76 22.50
CA LEU A 382 -3.34 -12.53 21.25
C LEU A 382 -4.08 -11.19 21.20
N MET A 383 -4.48 -10.65 22.36
CA MET A 383 -5.22 -9.39 22.47
C MET A 383 -4.45 -8.30 23.23
N GLN A 384 -3.16 -8.50 23.51
CA GLN A 384 -2.31 -7.56 24.26
C GLN A 384 -2.99 -7.02 25.53
N VAL A 385 -3.38 -7.94 26.41
CA VAL A 385 -3.95 -7.57 27.71
C VAL A 385 -2.80 -7.23 28.65
N VAL A 386 -2.89 -6.08 29.32
CA VAL A 386 -1.95 -5.70 30.38
C VAL A 386 -2.32 -6.48 31.64
N PRO A 387 -1.44 -7.37 32.16
CA PRO A 387 -1.71 -8.04 33.42
C PRO A 387 -1.84 -7.01 34.55
N PRO A 388 -2.80 -7.18 35.48
CA PRO A 388 -2.83 -6.33 36.67
C PRO A 388 -1.49 -6.45 37.41
N LEU A 389 -0.92 -5.31 37.84
CA LEU A 389 0.27 -5.29 38.70
C LEU A 389 -0.02 -6.20 39.91
N LEU A 390 0.81 -7.24 40.08
CA LEU A 390 0.78 -8.04 41.29
C LEU A 390 1.13 -7.11 42.46
N SER A 391 0.11 -6.63 43.17
CA SER A 391 0.29 -5.98 44.47
C SER A 391 0.79 -7.05 45.44
N GLY A 392 2.10 -7.05 45.68
CA GLY A 392 2.79 -7.91 46.65
C GLY A 392 2.67 -7.42 48.08
#